data_AF-A0A5D0PNZ8-F1
#
_entry.id   AF-A0A5D0PNZ8-F1
#
_cell.length_a   1.000
_cell.length_b   1.000
_cell.length_c   1.000
_cell.angle_alpha   90.00
_cell.angle_beta   90.00
_cell.angle_gamma   90.00
#
_symmetry.space_group_name_H-M   'P 1'
#
loop_
_entity.id
_entity.type
_entity.pdbx_description
1 polymer ?
#
loop_
_entity_poly.entity_id
_entity_poly.type
_entity_poly.pdbx_seq_one_letter_code
_entity_poly.pdbx_strand_id
1 'polypeptide(L)'
;MPIVSEGSVADAKIGVRLASRLPARTDDSDLRELTSLAVQGDRSAIESLLGELRPMVVRYCRARLGRVSGQYHIADDVAQEVCIAVLSALPRYRDMGRPFASFVFGIASHKVADALRSSVRSAVPTQDLPDGPDDGPGPEETVVRYIEVEHARRLLARLPDNQRELLLLRVVSGLSAEETGNVLGMSPGAVRVAQHRALARLRQMAELESA
;
A
#
# COMPACT_ATOMS: atom_id res chain seq x y z
N MET A 1 -12.14 -45.24 -0.73
CA MET A 1 -12.65 -44.22 -1.67
C MET A 1 -12.14 -42.86 -1.22
N PRO A 2 -11.42 -42.10 -2.08
CA PRO A 2 -11.03 -40.74 -1.76
C PRO A 2 -12.18 -39.79 -2.07
N ILE A 3 -12.43 -38.84 -1.18
CA ILE A 3 -13.32 -37.70 -1.43
C ILE A 3 -12.39 -36.51 -1.62
N VAL A 4 -12.40 -35.96 -2.83
CA VAL A 4 -11.66 -34.75 -3.20
C VAL A 4 -12.65 -33.59 -3.21
N SER A 5 -12.15 -32.42 -2.78
CA SER A 5 -12.57 -31.08 -3.22
C SER A 5 -13.79 -30.43 -2.57
N GLU A 6 -13.56 -29.25 -1.97
CA GLU A 6 -14.33 -28.01 -2.27
C GLU A 6 -13.77 -26.70 -1.64
N GLY A 7 -12.55 -26.70 -1.07
CA GLY A 7 -12.00 -25.52 -0.38
C GLY A 7 -11.20 -24.50 -1.21
N SER A 8 -11.12 -24.60 -2.55
CA SER A 8 -10.09 -23.87 -3.34
C SER A 8 -10.57 -22.60 -4.06
N VAL A 9 -11.87 -22.41 -4.27
CA VAL A 9 -12.38 -21.40 -5.23
C VAL A 9 -12.68 -20.03 -4.59
N ALA A 10 -12.91 -19.96 -3.27
CA ALA A 10 -13.20 -18.71 -2.56
C ALA A 10 -11.93 -17.88 -2.26
N ASP A 11 -10.81 -18.58 -2.05
CA ASP A 11 -9.51 -17.99 -1.70
C ASP A 11 -8.94 -17.06 -2.77
N ALA A 12 -9.17 -17.42 -4.04
CA ALA A 12 -8.81 -16.61 -5.18
C ALA A 12 -9.71 -15.37 -5.30
N LYS A 13 -11.02 -15.48 -5.05
CA LYS A 13 -12.00 -14.43 -5.38
C LYS A 13 -11.84 -13.13 -4.58
N ILE A 14 -11.46 -13.20 -3.30
CA ILE A 14 -11.31 -11.98 -2.46
C ILE A 14 -10.02 -11.22 -2.81
N GLY A 15 -8.90 -11.94 -2.98
CA GLY A 15 -7.64 -11.34 -3.43
C GLY A 15 -7.70 -10.86 -4.88
N VAL A 16 -8.40 -11.59 -5.75
CA VAL A 16 -8.63 -11.23 -7.14
C VAL A 16 -9.51 -9.99 -7.27
N ARG A 17 -10.57 -9.82 -6.45
CA ARG A 17 -11.45 -8.64 -6.56
C ARG A 17 -10.79 -7.32 -6.13
N LEU A 18 -9.85 -7.35 -5.20
CA LEU A 18 -9.05 -6.16 -4.85
C LEU A 18 -7.95 -5.89 -5.88
N ALA A 19 -7.35 -6.95 -6.44
CA ALA A 19 -6.27 -6.85 -7.43
C ALA A 19 -6.76 -6.56 -8.86
N SER A 20 -7.98 -6.98 -9.24
CA SER A 20 -8.52 -6.91 -10.60
C SER A 20 -8.88 -5.51 -11.09
N ARG A 21 -8.65 -4.48 -10.26
CA ARG A 21 -8.89 -3.07 -10.62
C ARG A 21 -7.64 -2.19 -10.52
N LEU A 22 -6.48 -2.78 -10.21
CA LEU A 22 -5.21 -2.08 -10.30
C LEU A 22 -4.75 -2.11 -11.77
N PRO A 23 -4.28 -0.98 -12.34
CA PRO A 23 -3.68 -1.00 -13.66
C PRO A 23 -2.57 -2.05 -13.70
N ALA A 24 -2.44 -2.76 -14.83
CA ALA A 24 -1.44 -3.80 -15.02
C ALA A 24 -0.07 -3.21 -14.64
N ARG A 25 0.57 -3.79 -13.62
CA ARG A 25 1.84 -3.30 -13.12
C ARG A 25 2.88 -3.51 -14.22
N THR A 26 3.62 -2.47 -14.55
CA THR A 26 4.84 -2.56 -15.34
C THR A 26 5.77 -3.61 -14.74
N ASP A 27 6.38 -4.45 -15.59
CA ASP A 27 7.19 -5.57 -15.12
C ASP A 27 8.42 -5.05 -14.34
N ASP A 28 8.99 -5.87 -13.45
CA ASP A 28 10.18 -5.48 -12.69
C ASP A 28 11.36 -5.16 -13.61
N SER A 29 11.42 -5.81 -14.78
CA SER A 29 12.41 -5.56 -15.82
C SER A 29 12.27 -4.15 -16.42
N ASP A 30 11.07 -3.78 -16.85
CA ASP A 30 10.74 -2.46 -17.37
C ASP A 30 11.00 -1.35 -16.33
N LEU A 31 10.64 -1.59 -15.06
CA LEU A 31 10.87 -0.62 -13.98
C LEU A 31 12.37 -0.40 -13.73
N ARG A 32 13.20 -1.46 -13.85
CA ARG A 32 14.66 -1.35 -13.75
C ARG A 32 15.25 -0.54 -14.90
N GLU A 33 14.77 -0.75 -16.12
CA GLU A 33 15.20 0.03 -17.29
C GLU A 33 14.86 1.52 -17.11
N LEU A 34 13.62 1.83 -16.73
CA LEU A 34 13.20 3.19 -16.41
C LEU A 34 14.06 3.80 -15.30
N THR A 35 14.38 3.04 -14.26
CA THR A 35 15.25 3.51 -13.17
C THR A 35 16.65 3.85 -13.70
N SER A 36 17.24 2.99 -14.54
CA SER A 36 18.58 3.20 -15.11
C SER A 36 18.65 4.47 -15.95
N LEU A 37 17.65 4.72 -16.79
CA LEU A 37 17.54 5.93 -17.60
C LEU A 37 17.26 7.18 -16.74
N ALA A 38 16.39 7.06 -15.74
CA ALA A 38 16.07 8.16 -14.83
C ALA A 38 17.29 8.61 -14.00
N VAL A 39 18.15 7.69 -13.56
CA VAL A 39 19.42 8.00 -12.88
C VAL A 39 20.36 8.82 -13.76
N GLN A 40 20.32 8.60 -15.08
CA GLN A 40 21.11 9.36 -16.05
C GLN A 40 20.50 10.74 -16.37
N GLY A 41 19.35 11.07 -15.78
CA GLY A 41 18.66 12.35 -15.96
C GLY A 41 17.71 12.37 -17.16
N ASP A 42 17.38 11.23 -17.75
CA ASP A 42 16.35 11.17 -18.80
C ASP A 42 14.99 11.62 -18.22
N ARG A 43 14.50 12.74 -18.72
CA ARG A 43 13.26 13.37 -18.22
C ARG A 43 12.03 12.52 -18.48
N SER A 44 11.96 11.84 -19.62
CA SER A 44 10.83 10.98 -19.98
C SER A 44 10.80 9.74 -19.09
N ALA A 45 11.98 9.16 -18.83
CA ALA A 45 12.12 8.04 -17.91
C ALA A 45 11.75 8.42 -16.47
N ILE A 46 12.16 9.61 -15.99
CA ILE A 46 11.76 10.14 -14.68
C ILE A 46 10.24 10.27 -14.58
N GLU A 47 9.60 10.87 -15.58
CA GLU A 47 8.16 11.07 -15.61
C GLU A 47 7.41 9.73 -15.60
N SER A 48 7.84 8.78 -16.41
CA SER A 48 7.26 7.45 -16.51
C SER A 48 7.45 6.66 -15.20
N LEU A 49 8.65 6.70 -14.63
CA LEU A 49 8.97 6.07 -13.35
C LEU A 49 8.10 6.62 -12.20
N LEU A 50 7.91 7.94 -12.13
CA LEU A 50 7.02 8.54 -11.14
C LEU A 50 5.55 8.26 -11.41
N GLY A 51 5.14 8.19 -12.68
CA GLY A 51 3.79 7.79 -13.08
C GLY A 51 3.40 6.42 -12.54
N GLU A 52 4.35 5.48 -12.54
CA GLU A 52 4.17 4.14 -11.97
C GLU A 52 4.16 4.13 -10.43
N LEU A 53 5.11 4.84 -9.82
CA LEU A 53 5.32 4.76 -8.36
C LEU A 53 4.29 5.56 -7.57
N ARG A 54 3.89 6.74 -8.07
CA ARG A 54 3.04 7.68 -7.31
C ARG A 54 1.72 7.06 -6.87
N PRO A 55 0.95 6.35 -7.72
CA PRO A 55 -0.28 5.69 -7.28
C PRO A 55 -0.05 4.68 -6.16
N MET A 56 1.07 3.93 -6.20
CA MET A 56 1.41 2.94 -5.16
C MET A 56 1.72 3.61 -3.82
N VAL A 57 2.49 4.71 -3.86
CA VAL A 57 2.86 5.51 -2.69
C VAL A 57 1.63 6.20 -2.08
N VAL A 58 0.73 6.75 -2.89
CA VAL A 58 -0.52 7.36 -2.41
C VAL A 58 -1.39 6.32 -1.69
N ARG A 59 -1.58 5.14 -2.28
CA ARG A 59 -2.33 4.05 -1.64
C ARG A 59 -1.72 3.64 -0.31
N TYR A 60 -0.40 3.54 -0.24
CA TYR A 60 0.33 3.22 0.98
C TYR A 60 0.12 4.28 2.07
N CYS A 61 0.36 5.55 1.75
CA CYS A 61 0.26 6.66 2.70
C CYS A 61 -1.17 6.79 3.22
N ARG A 62 -2.18 6.75 2.33
CA ARG A 62 -3.59 6.79 2.73
C ARG A 62 -3.98 5.61 3.62
N ALA A 63 -3.48 4.40 3.36
CA ALA A 63 -3.78 3.24 4.18
C ALA A 63 -3.11 3.28 5.58
N ARG A 64 -1.93 3.92 5.68
CA ARG A 64 -1.20 4.10 6.94
C ARG A 64 -1.69 5.28 7.77
N LEU A 65 -2.03 6.39 7.12
CA LEU A 65 -2.35 7.68 7.76
C LEU A 65 -3.86 7.97 7.82
N GLY A 66 -4.68 7.32 7.00
CA GLY A 66 -6.14 7.53 6.97
C GLY A 66 -6.88 7.12 8.25
N ARG A 67 -6.15 6.62 9.26
CA ARG A 67 -6.68 6.38 10.63
C ARG A 67 -6.63 7.62 11.51
N VAL A 68 -5.82 8.61 11.15
CA VAL A 68 -5.77 9.90 11.85
C VAL A 68 -6.94 10.71 11.30
N SER A 69 -8.07 10.59 11.98
CA SER A 69 -9.35 11.19 11.62
C SER A 69 -9.19 12.67 11.24
N GLY A 70 -9.70 13.04 10.06
CA GLY A 70 -9.80 14.44 9.59
C GLY A 70 -8.70 14.95 8.66
N GLN A 71 -7.69 14.14 8.30
CA GLN A 71 -6.49 14.65 7.62
C GLN A 71 -6.07 13.83 6.38
N TYR A 72 -7.00 13.53 5.47
CA TYR A 72 -6.64 12.94 4.16
C TYR A 72 -5.58 13.76 3.41
N HIS A 73 -5.58 15.09 3.59
CA HIS A 73 -4.56 15.98 3.07
C HIS A 73 -3.14 15.58 3.51
N ILE A 74 -2.95 15.17 4.77
CA ILE A 74 -1.62 14.75 5.26
C ILE A 74 -1.12 13.51 4.52
N ALA A 75 -2.01 12.56 4.17
CA ALA A 75 -1.59 11.37 3.45
C ALA A 75 -1.10 11.69 2.02
N ASP A 76 -1.78 12.59 1.33
CA ASP A 76 -1.42 13.02 -0.02
C ASP A 76 -0.18 13.93 -0.01
N ASP A 77 -0.03 14.79 0.99
CA ASP A 77 1.16 15.61 1.20
C ASP A 77 2.38 14.74 1.48
N VAL A 78 2.25 13.74 2.36
CA VAL A 78 3.33 12.77 2.63
C VAL A 78 3.69 12.00 1.37
N ALA A 79 2.71 11.59 0.56
CA ALA A 79 2.99 10.92 -0.71
C ALA A 79 3.76 11.82 -1.69
N GLN A 80 3.44 13.12 -1.76
CA GLN A 80 4.19 14.10 -2.55
C GLN A 80 5.62 14.26 -2.02
N GLU A 81 5.81 14.38 -0.71
CA GLU A 81 7.14 14.44 -0.10
C GLU A 81 8.00 13.21 -0.43
N VAL A 82 7.39 12.03 -0.48
CA VAL A 82 8.08 10.80 -0.91
C VAL A 82 8.52 10.93 -2.37
N CYS A 83 7.66 11.36 -3.29
CA CYS A 83 8.04 11.54 -4.70
C CYS A 83 9.17 12.56 -4.86
N ILE A 84 9.14 13.67 -4.12
CA ILE A 84 10.20 14.69 -4.11
C ILE A 84 11.51 14.11 -3.56
N ALA A 85 11.44 13.33 -2.47
CA ALA A 85 12.60 12.68 -1.90
C ALA A 85 13.22 11.65 -2.86
N VAL A 86 12.39 10.89 -3.58
CA VAL A 86 12.83 9.95 -4.63
C VAL A 86 13.54 10.72 -5.75
N LEU A 87 12.92 11.77 -6.29
CA LEU A 87 13.53 12.63 -7.32
C LEU A 87 14.88 13.21 -6.87
N SER A 88 14.96 13.68 -5.63
CA SER A 88 16.18 14.26 -5.07
C SER A 88 17.27 13.20 -4.86
N ALA A 89 16.89 11.95 -4.65
CA ALA A 89 17.80 10.83 -4.44
C ALA A 89 18.27 10.17 -5.74
N LEU A 90 17.49 10.26 -6.82
CA LEU A 90 17.79 9.60 -8.11
C LEU A 90 19.23 9.83 -8.62
N PRO A 91 19.78 11.06 -8.65
CA PRO A 91 21.15 11.29 -9.16
C PRO A 91 22.24 10.60 -8.34
N ARG A 92 21.93 10.21 -7.10
CA ARG A 92 22.86 9.54 -6.16
C ARG A 92 22.47 8.08 -5.95
N TYR A 93 21.38 7.61 -6.56
CA TYR A 93 20.94 6.24 -6.44
C TYR A 93 21.98 5.31 -7.05
N ARG A 94 22.25 4.21 -6.36
CA ARG A 94 23.12 3.15 -6.83
C ARG A 94 22.35 1.85 -6.76
N ASP A 95 22.32 1.12 -7.87
CA ASP A 95 21.73 -0.21 -7.87
C ASP A 95 22.58 -1.15 -7.01
N MET A 96 21.98 -1.65 -5.93
CA MET A 96 22.59 -2.59 -4.98
C MET A 96 22.03 -4.02 -5.18
N GLY A 97 21.44 -4.31 -6.34
CA GLY A 97 20.78 -5.57 -6.63
C GLY A 97 19.43 -5.73 -5.92
N ARG A 98 18.83 -4.62 -5.46
CA ARG A 98 17.52 -4.59 -4.82
C ARG A 98 16.52 -3.89 -5.74
N PRO A 99 15.27 -4.36 -5.83
CA PRO A 99 14.26 -3.67 -6.65
C PRO A 99 14.06 -2.23 -6.19
N PHE A 100 13.99 -1.29 -7.14
CA PHE A 100 13.88 0.15 -6.85
C PHE A 100 12.64 0.50 -6.01
N ALA A 101 11.52 -0.18 -6.25
CA ALA A 101 10.30 -0.01 -5.44
C ALA A 101 10.56 -0.25 -3.94
N SER A 102 11.48 -1.15 -3.58
CA SER A 102 11.86 -1.38 -2.17
C SER A 102 12.53 -0.15 -1.56
N PHE A 103 13.39 0.53 -2.32
CA PHE A 103 14.04 1.78 -1.89
C PHE A 103 13.01 2.89 -1.67
N VAL A 104 12.08 3.05 -2.62
CA VAL A 104 10.98 4.03 -2.54
C VAL A 104 10.12 3.79 -1.30
N PHE A 105 9.75 2.54 -1.03
CA PHE A 105 8.91 2.20 0.12
C PHE A 105 9.65 2.23 1.46
N GLY A 106 10.97 2.12 1.45
CA GLY A 106 11.81 2.50 2.60
C GLY A 106 11.65 3.99 2.93
N ILE A 107 11.77 4.87 1.94
CA ILE A 107 11.53 6.33 2.11
C ILE A 107 10.10 6.58 2.61
N ALA A 108 9.11 5.96 1.98
CA ALA A 108 7.70 6.12 2.35
C ALA A 108 7.43 5.70 3.80
N SER A 109 7.98 4.57 4.24
CA SER A 109 7.83 4.07 5.61
C SER A 109 8.39 5.06 6.65
N HIS A 110 9.55 5.66 6.36
CA HIS A 110 10.15 6.67 7.22
C HIS A 110 9.28 7.94 7.28
N LYS A 111 8.86 8.47 6.13
CA LYS A 111 8.02 9.68 6.05
C LYS A 111 6.67 9.52 6.75
N VAL A 112 6.01 8.38 6.57
CA VAL A 112 4.78 8.05 7.29
C VAL A 112 5.01 7.96 8.80
N ALA A 113 6.11 7.35 9.25
CA ALA A 113 6.43 7.26 10.67
C ALA A 113 6.73 8.66 11.27
N ASP A 114 7.40 9.53 10.53
CA ASP A 114 7.64 10.92 10.92
C ASP A 114 6.33 11.70 11.06
N ALA A 115 5.41 11.58 10.09
CA ALA A 115 4.10 12.21 10.14
C ALA A 115 3.27 11.74 11.34
N LEU A 116 3.24 10.43 11.62
CA LEU A 116 2.56 9.86 12.79
C LEU A 116 3.16 10.36 14.11
N ARG A 117 4.49 10.49 14.20
CA ARG A 117 5.14 11.05 15.40
C ARG A 117 4.83 12.53 15.57
N SER A 118 4.74 13.28 14.47
CA SER A 118 4.40 14.70 14.48
C SER A 118 2.95 14.94 14.92
N SER A 119 2.00 14.14 14.44
CA SER A 119 0.58 14.28 14.80
C SER A 119 0.32 14.02 16.28
N VAL A 120 1.01 13.05 16.89
CA VAL A 120 0.94 12.79 18.34
C VAL A 120 1.46 13.98 19.16
N ARG A 121 2.51 14.67 18.68
CA ARG A 121 3.10 15.83 19.37
C ARG A 121 2.27 17.10 19.22
N SER A 122 1.53 17.24 18.11
CA SER A 122 0.73 18.42 17.78
C SER A 122 -0.73 18.32 18.21
N ALA A 123 -1.10 17.35 19.05
CA ALA A 123 -2.45 17.20 19.60
C ALA A 123 -2.80 18.34 20.59
N VAL A 124 -2.98 19.54 20.04
CA VAL A 124 -3.77 20.64 20.64
C VAL A 124 -5.20 20.46 20.13
N PRO A 125 -6.25 20.62 20.95
CA PRO A 125 -7.62 20.44 20.49
C PRO A 125 -8.01 21.58 19.53
N THR A 126 -7.87 21.35 18.23
CA THR A 126 -8.48 22.20 17.21
C THR A 126 -9.84 21.63 16.84
N GLN A 127 -10.85 22.50 16.89
CA GLN A 127 -12.25 22.22 16.58
C GLN A 127 -12.39 21.55 15.22
N ASP A 128 -13.24 20.53 15.16
CA ASP A 128 -13.61 19.80 13.96
C ASP A 128 -13.97 20.77 12.82
N LEU A 129 -13.21 20.72 11.73
CA LEU A 129 -13.58 21.34 10.45
C LEU A 129 -14.25 20.28 9.57
N PRO A 130 -15.35 20.60 8.87
CA PRO A 130 -16.24 19.62 8.26
C PRO A 130 -15.66 18.96 7.01
N ASP A 131 -16.21 17.79 6.69
CA ASP A 131 -15.89 16.95 5.53
C ASP A 131 -15.68 17.77 4.25
N GLY A 132 -14.44 17.72 3.73
CA GLY A 132 -14.14 18.15 2.37
C GLY A 132 -14.84 17.23 1.36
N PRO A 133 -15.13 17.72 0.13
CA PRO A 133 -15.88 16.97 -0.86
C PRO A 133 -15.23 15.62 -1.19
N ASP A 134 -16.05 14.56 -1.15
CA ASP A 134 -15.73 13.21 -1.60
C ASP A 134 -15.70 13.17 -3.13
N ASP A 135 -14.51 13.12 -3.73
CA ASP A 135 -14.32 12.95 -5.18
C ASP A 135 -14.57 11.49 -5.66
N GLY A 136 -15.52 10.79 -5.04
CA GLY A 136 -16.00 9.47 -5.42
C GLY A 136 -17.22 9.52 -6.37
N PRO A 137 -17.45 8.49 -7.21
CA PRO A 137 -18.67 8.40 -8.02
C PRO A 137 -19.93 8.28 -7.13
N GLY A 138 -21.11 8.66 -7.65
CA GLY A 138 -22.36 9.01 -6.94
C GLY A 138 -22.99 8.06 -5.89
N PRO A 139 -24.11 8.46 -5.26
CA PRO A 139 -24.38 8.23 -3.83
C PRO A 139 -24.87 6.83 -3.43
N GLU A 140 -25.33 5.99 -4.36
CA GLU A 140 -26.10 4.78 -4.01
C GLU A 140 -25.25 3.49 -4.09
N GLU A 141 -24.36 3.39 -5.08
CA GLU A 141 -23.35 2.32 -5.19
C GLU A 141 -22.12 2.58 -4.29
N THR A 142 -22.03 3.80 -3.76
CA THR A 142 -20.91 4.28 -2.94
C THR A 142 -21.07 3.95 -1.47
N VAL A 143 -22.29 3.88 -0.93
CA VAL A 143 -22.52 3.55 0.48
C VAL A 143 -22.12 2.11 0.80
N VAL A 144 -22.51 1.13 -0.03
CA VAL A 144 -22.11 -0.28 0.18
C VAL A 144 -20.59 -0.44 0.05
N ARG A 145 -19.99 0.17 -0.97
CA ARG A 145 -18.54 0.15 -1.19
C ARG A 145 -17.78 0.85 -0.05
N TYR A 146 -18.30 1.95 0.45
CA TYR A 146 -17.74 2.66 1.59
C TYR A 146 -17.80 1.80 2.86
N ILE A 147 -18.94 1.15 3.13
CA ILE A 147 -19.10 0.24 4.26
C ILE A 147 -18.12 -0.95 4.14
N GLU A 148 -17.96 -1.55 2.97
CA GLU A 148 -16.99 -2.64 2.74
C GLU A 148 -15.54 -2.19 2.93
N VAL A 149 -15.18 -1.00 2.45
CA VAL A 149 -13.84 -0.43 2.62
C VAL A 149 -13.55 -0.10 4.08
N GLU A 150 -14.50 0.51 4.79
CA GLU A 150 -14.38 0.77 6.23
C GLU A 150 -14.31 -0.50 7.04
N HIS A 151 -15.10 -1.52 6.68
CA HIS A 151 -15.04 -2.84 7.30
C HIS A 151 -13.67 -3.49 7.11
N ALA A 152 -13.14 -3.50 5.89
CA ALA A 152 -11.80 -3.99 5.60
C ALA A 152 -10.70 -3.21 6.37
N ARG A 153 -10.83 -1.87 6.47
CA ARG A 153 -9.93 -1.02 7.25
C ARG A 153 -9.94 -1.39 8.74
N ARG A 154 -11.12 -1.63 9.33
CA ARG A 154 -11.27 -2.06 10.72
C ARG A 154 -10.65 -3.44 10.96
N LEU A 155 -10.89 -4.41 10.09
CA LEU A 155 -10.29 -5.74 10.21
C LEU A 155 -8.75 -5.69 10.10
N LEU A 156 -8.21 -4.92 9.14
CA LEU A 156 -6.78 -4.69 9.02
C LEU A 156 -6.18 -4.03 10.28
N ALA A 157 -6.94 -3.19 10.98
CA ALA A 157 -6.52 -2.58 12.25
C ALA A 157 -6.36 -3.58 13.39
N ARG A 158 -7.07 -4.71 13.35
CA ARG A 158 -7.00 -5.76 14.37
C ARG A 158 -5.84 -6.74 14.17
N LEU A 159 -5.14 -6.69 13.03
CA LEU A 159 -3.95 -7.50 12.80
C LEU A 159 -2.74 -6.98 13.59
N PRO A 160 -1.79 -7.85 13.97
CA PRO A 160 -0.47 -7.43 14.41
C PRO A 160 0.19 -6.49 13.39
N ASP A 161 0.95 -5.49 13.86
CA ASP A 161 1.48 -4.42 13.01
C ASP A 161 2.34 -4.94 11.85
N ASN A 162 3.16 -5.98 12.10
CA ASN A 162 3.98 -6.60 11.06
C ASN A 162 3.16 -7.30 9.97
N GLN A 163 2.06 -7.98 10.32
CA GLN A 163 1.16 -8.62 9.36
C GLN A 163 0.36 -7.58 8.57
N ARG A 164 -0.10 -6.54 9.26
CA ARG A 164 -0.79 -5.41 8.65
C ARG A 164 0.12 -4.73 7.63
N GLU A 165 1.35 -4.39 8.02
CA GLU A 165 2.32 -3.74 7.14
C GLU A 165 2.60 -4.58 5.88
N LEU A 166 2.80 -5.89 6.08
CA LEU A 166 2.99 -6.82 4.97
C LEU A 166 1.80 -6.80 3.99
N LEU A 167 0.56 -6.77 4.48
CA LEU A 167 -0.62 -6.70 3.62
C LEU A 167 -0.78 -5.33 2.94
N LEU A 168 -0.41 -4.24 3.62
CA LEU A 168 -0.40 -2.91 3.00
C LEU A 168 0.57 -2.88 1.81
N LEU A 169 1.78 -3.40 1.96
CA LEU A 169 2.76 -3.45 0.87
C LEU A 169 2.30 -4.38 -0.27
N ARG A 170 1.87 -5.61 0.06
CA ARG A 170 1.55 -6.64 -0.95
C ARG A 170 0.22 -6.43 -1.66
N VAL A 171 -0.82 -6.06 -0.93
CA VAL A 171 -2.20 -6.07 -1.42
C VAL A 171 -2.68 -4.67 -1.75
N VAL A 172 -2.37 -3.67 -0.91
CA VAL A 172 -2.83 -2.30 -1.13
C VAL A 172 -1.91 -1.55 -2.09
N SER A 173 -0.60 -1.66 -1.89
CA SER A 173 0.40 -0.97 -2.72
C SER A 173 0.80 -1.76 -3.96
N GLY A 174 0.70 -3.09 -3.91
CA GLY A 174 0.99 -3.97 -5.05
C GLY A 174 2.47 -4.30 -5.23
N LEU A 175 3.27 -4.22 -4.16
CA LEU A 175 4.66 -4.66 -4.20
C LEU A 175 4.74 -6.16 -4.40
N SER A 176 5.77 -6.65 -5.10
CA SER A 176 6.12 -8.07 -5.22
C SER A 176 6.54 -8.66 -3.87
N ALA A 177 6.64 -10.00 -3.79
CA ALA A 177 7.14 -10.66 -2.58
C ALA A 177 8.62 -10.35 -2.33
N GLU A 178 9.40 -10.14 -3.39
CA GLU A 178 10.80 -9.76 -3.33
C GLU A 178 10.97 -8.31 -2.85
N GLU A 179 10.22 -7.37 -3.43
CA GLU A 179 10.21 -5.97 -3.00
C GLU A 179 9.79 -5.84 -1.54
N THR A 180 8.69 -6.50 -1.17
CA THR A 180 8.21 -6.51 0.22
C THR A 180 9.23 -7.12 1.17
N GLY A 181 9.91 -8.20 0.74
CA GLY A 181 10.96 -8.83 1.54
C GLY A 181 12.13 -7.90 1.81
N ASN A 182 12.55 -7.14 0.81
CA ASN A 182 13.59 -6.12 0.94
C ASN A 182 13.18 -4.98 1.89
N VAL A 183 11.91 -4.56 1.88
CA VAL A 183 11.39 -3.52 2.79
C VAL A 183 11.31 -4.04 4.23
N LEU A 184 10.83 -5.28 4.43
CA LEU A 184 10.54 -5.84 5.77
C LEU A 184 11.70 -6.66 6.36
N GLY A 185 12.81 -6.84 5.65
CA GLY A 185 13.91 -7.70 6.08
C GLY A 185 13.53 -9.19 6.11
N MET A 186 12.68 -9.63 5.17
CA MET A 186 12.18 -11.01 5.07
C MET A 186 12.60 -11.65 3.75
N SER A 187 12.74 -12.98 3.73
CA SER A 187 12.89 -13.69 2.46
C SER A 187 11.58 -13.66 1.65
N PRO A 188 11.62 -13.71 0.31
CA PRO A 188 10.41 -13.74 -0.52
C PRO A 188 9.49 -14.93 -0.18
N GLY A 189 10.08 -16.07 0.19
CA GLY A 189 9.33 -17.24 0.68
C GLY A 189 8.59 -16.96 1.99
N ALA A 190 9.26 -16.34 2.96
CA ALA A 190 8.65 -15.96 4.22
C ALA A 190 7.52 -14.93 4.03
N VAL A 191 7.67 -13.99 3.10
CA VAL A 191 6.61 -13.02 2.74
C VAL A 191 5.36 -13.75 2.24
N ARG A 192 5.49 -14.70 1.30
CA ARG A 192 4.33 -15.44 0.76
C ARG A 192 3.61 -16.23 1.86
N VAL A 193 4.36 -16.90 2.73
CA VAL A 193 3.80 -17.67 3.85
C VAL A 193 3.10 -16.76 4.85
N ALA A 194 3.71 -15.62 5.22
CA ALA A 194 3.12 -14.67 6.14
C ALA A 194 1.87 -14.00 5.54
N GLN A 195 1.88 -13.66 4.25
CA GLN A 195 0.72 -13.15 3.51
C GLN A 195 -0.46 -14.12 3.60
N HIS A 196 -0.23 -15.40 3.32
CA HIS A 196 -1.26 -16.43 3.38
C HIS A 196 -1.89 -16.52 4.78
N ARG A 197 -1.06 -16.55 5.83
CA ARG A 197 -1.54 -16.61 7.22
C ARG A 197 -2.33 -15.37 7.61
N ALA A 198 -1.87 -14.18 7.21
CA ALA A 198 -2.55 -12.93 7.52
C ALA A 198 -3.93 -12.83 6.84
N LEU A 199 -4.04 -13.26 5.58
CA LEU A 199 -5.31 -13.31 4.86
C LEU A 199 -6.28 -14.34 5.47
N ALA A 200 -5.80 -15.52 5.85
CA ALA A 200 -6.62 -16.52 6.54
C ALA A 200 -7.19 -15.98 7.86
N ARG A 201 -6.37 -15.25 8.62
CA ARG A 201 -6.80 -14.60 9.88
C ARG A 201 -7.86 -13.52 9.64
N LEU A 202 -7.72 -12.70 8.58
CA LEU A 202 -8.74 -11.71 8.24
C LEU A 202 -10.08 -12.36 7.87
N ARG A 203 -10.05 -13.47 7.11
CA ARG A 203 -11.27 -14.21 6.76
C ARG A 203 -12.00 -14.73 7.99
N GLN A 204 -11.27 -15.36 8.92
CA GLN A 204 -11.83 -15.82 10.19
C GLN A 204 -12.46 -14.68 11.00
N MET A 205 -11.81 -13.51 11.06
CA MET A 205 -12.38 -12.35 11.75
C MET A 205 -13.66 -11.84 11.07
N ALA A 206 -13.70 -11.83 9.73
CA ALA A 206 -14.86 -11.39 8.97
C ALA A 206 -16.05 -12.36 9.15
N GLU A 207 -15.81 -13.67 9.15
CA GLU A 207 -16.84 -14.70 9.38
C GLU A 207 -17.46 -14.59 10.78
N LEU A 208 -16.65 -14.31 11.80
CA LEU A 208 -17.12 -14.14 13.17
C LEU A 208 -17.96 -12.87 13.38
N GLU A 209 -17.79 -11.83 12.57
CA GLU A 209 -18.60 -10.60 12.64
C GLU A 209 -19.92 -10.72 11.87
N SER A 210 -20.05 -11.70 10.98
CA SER A 210 -21.26 -11.96 10.18
C SER A 210 -22.19 -13.03 10.79
N ALA A 211 -21.80 -13.65 11.91
CA ALA A 211 -22.54 -14.68 12.63
C ALA A 211 -23.24 -14.10 13.87
#